data_AF-A0A7X6TTS5-F1
#
_entry.id   AF-A0A7X6TTS5-F1
#
_cell.length_a   1.000
_cell.length_b   1.000
_cell.length_c   1.000
_cell.angle_alpha   90.00
_cell.angle_beta   90.00
_cell.angle_gamma   90.00
#
_symmetry.space_group_name_H-M   'P 1'
#
loop_
_entity.id
_entity.type
_entity.pdbx_description
1 polymer ?
#
loop_
_entity_poly.entity_id
_entity_poly.type
_entity_poly.pdbx_seq_one_letter_code
_entity_poly.pdbx_strand_id
1 'polypeptide(L)'
;MLILNEKDIYKSISLGHIMDAIENSYKIYAEEKYFMPDRIHVDKNGKTLLYMPCFLEDTFGTKILTVFPENKAIKKPVINGLMLLNDYESGEPLAMIEGKALTALRTGAVGGVAIRHTTPEDVKTVGLVGAGAQGLTQLQFVCEARKIEKIFVYDIYKEVLPGFIRRVKEVIPHV
;
A
#
# COMPACT_ATOMS: atom_id res chain seq x y z
N MET A 1 8.13 -0.21 -22.95
CA MET A 1 7.29 -0.33 -21.73
C MET A 1 7.75 -1.50 -20.87
N LEU A 2 8.04 -1.25 -19.59
CA LEU A 2 8.39 -2.25 -18.58
C LEU A 2 7.13 -2.91 -17.99
N ILE A 3 7.22 -4.18 -17.58
CA ILE A 3 6.14 -4.88 -16.86
C ILE A 3 6.71 -5.40 -15.54
N LEU A 4 6.13 -4.95 -14.42
CA LEU A 4 6.58 -5.32 -13.08
C LEU A 4 5.49 -6.10 -12.36
N ASN A 5 5.74 -7.39 -12.15
CA ASN A 5 4.90 -8.21 -11.29
C ASN A 5 5.25 -8.01 -9.80
N GLU A 6 4.48 -8.64 -8.91
CA GLU A 6 4.69 -8.59 -7.46
C GLU A 6 6.14 -8.90 -7.05
N LYS A 7 6.77 -9.94 -7.62
CA LYS A 7 8.15 -10.32 -7.28
C LYS A 7 9.16 -9.28 -7.75
N ASP A 8 8.94 -8.67 -8.91
CA ASP A 8 9.83 -7.64 -9.43
C ASP A 8 9.78 -6.38 -8.57
N ILE A 9 8.58 -6.01 -8.09
CA ILE A 9 8.40 -4.90 -7.15
C ILE A 9 9.21 -5.15 -5.87
N TYR A 10 9.00 -6.30 -5.21
CA TYR A 10 9.70 -6.60 -3.95
C TYR A 10 11.22 -6.72 -4.09
N LYS A 11 11.74 -7.06 -5.27
CA LYS A 11 13.19 -7.07 -5.55
C LYS A 11 13.78 -5.67 -5.78
N SER A 12 12.94 -4.69 -6.09
CA SER A 12 13.38 -3.36 -6.54
C SER A 12 13.21 -2.27 -5.49
N ILE A 13 12.69 -2.60 -4.30
CA ILE A 13 12.31 -1.64 -3.26
C ILE A 13 12.92 -1.98 -1.90
N SER A 14 13.11 -0.95 -1.07
CA SER A 14 13.24 -1.07 0.38
C SER A 14 12.05 -0.37 1.05
N LEU A 15 11.70 -0.78 2.27
CA LEU A 15 10.59 -0.15 2.99
C LEU A 15 10.88 1.34 3.27
N GLY A 16 12.09 1.67 3.72
CA GLY A 16 12.54 3.05 3.89
C GLY A 16 12.37 3.91 2.64
N HIS A 17 12.80 3.43 1.46
CA HIS A 17 12.63 4.20 0.21
C HIS A 17 11.16 4.47 -0.14
N ILE A 18 10.25 3.52 0.13
CA ILE A 18 8.82 3.75 -0.13
C ILE A 18 8.27 4.79 0.85
N MET A 19 8.69 4.76 2.12
CA MET A 19 8.30 5.79 3.09
C MET A 19 8.78 7.18 2.66
N ASP A 20 10.03 7.30 2.21
CA ASP A 20 10.60 8.56 1.76
C ASP A 20 9.88 9.08 0.50
N ALA A 21 9.49 8.17 -0.41
CA ALA A 21 8.67 8.52 -1.57
C ALA A 21 7.27 9.01 -1.17
N ILE A 22 6.64 8.40 -0.14
CA ILE A 22 5.36 8.88 0.41
C ILE A 22 5.53 10.25 1.06
N GLU A 23 6.59 10.49 1.82
CA GLU A 23 6.86 11.83 2.37
C GLU A 23 7.04 12.88 1.28
N ASN A 24 7.77 12.55 0.22
CA ASN A 24 7.90 13.43 -0.94
C ASN A 24 6.54 13.71 -1.58
N SER A 25 5.66 12.70 -1.68
CA SER A 25 4.30 12.90 -2.20
C SER A 25 3.47 13.85 -1.33
N TYR A 26 3.65 13.85 -0.01
CA TYR A 26 3.00 14.82 0.88
C TYR A 26 3.55 16.24 0.70
N LYS A 27 4.84 16.41 0.41
CA LYS A 27 5.42 17.72 0.07
C LYS A 27 4.86 18.26 -1.25
N ILE A 28 4.83 17.43 -2.29
CA ILE A 28 4.21 17.74 -3.58
C ILE A 28 2.74 18.15 -3.38
N TYR A 29 2.02 17.42 -2.52
CA TYR A 29 0.63 17.74 -2.18
C TYR A 29 0.50 19.10 -1.49
N ALA A 30 1.35 19.39 -0.50
CA ALA A 30 1.34 20.68 0.22
C ALA A 30 1.74 21.87 -0.67
N GLU A 31 2.56 21.63 -1.68
CA GLU A 31 2.97 22.63 -2.68
C GLU A 31 1.99 22.75 -3.86
N GLU A 32 0.91 21.94 -3.88
CA GLU A 32 -0.08 21.88 -4.96
C GLU A 32 0.52 21.58 -6.35
N LYS A 33 1.68 20.89 -6.39
CA LYS A 33 2.40 20.51 -7.62
C LYS A 33 1.87 19.22 -8.23
N TYR A 34 0.55 19.12 -8.34
CA TYR A 34 -0.12 17.95 -8.89
C TYR A 34 -1.47 18.33 -9.50
N PHE A 35 -1.92 17.52 -10.45
CA PHE A 35 -3.32 17.51 -10.88
C PHE A 35 -3.90 16.10 -10.67
N MET A 36 -4.80 15.98 -9.69
CA MET A 36 -5.43 14.72 -9.32
C MET A 36 -6.95 14.95 -9.22
N PRO A 37 -7.73 14.56 -10.24
CA PRO A 37 -9.18 14.68 -10.18
C PRO A 37 -9.77 13.68 -9.18
N ASP A 38 -11.05 13.86 -8.87
CA ASP A 38 -11.79 12.86 -8.11
C ASP A 38 -11.71 11.49 -8.79
N ARG A 39 -11.50 10.46 -7.97
CA ARG A 39 -11.45 9.08 -8.48
C ARG A 39 -12.79 8.72 -9.11
N ILE A 40 -12.74 8.11 -10.30
CA ILE A 40 -13.94 7.58 -10.93
C ILE A 40 -14.30 6.29 -10.21
N HIS A 41 -15.52 6.24 -9.68
CA HIS A 41 -16.07 5.09 -8.97
C HIS A 41 -17.22 4.50 -9.78
N VAL A 42 -17.03 3.29 -10.30
CA VAL A 42 -18.07 2.54 -11.00
C VAL A 42 -18.45 1.35 -10.13
N ASP A 43 -19.67 1.34 -9.60
CA ASP A 43 -20.22 0.20 -8.87
C ASP A 43 -21.33 -0.49 -9.67
N LYS A 44 -21.28 -1.81 -9.72
CA LYS A 44 -22.38 -2.64 -10.22
C LYS A 44 -22.52 -3.87 -9.33
N ASN A 45 -23.62 -3.94 -8.59
CA ASN A 45 -23.92 -5.07 -7.68
C ASN A 45 -22.81 -5.31 -6.64
N GLY A 46 -22.23 -4.25 -6.05
CA GLY A 46 -21.17 -4.38 -5.05
C GLY A 46 -19.82 -4.82 -5.62
N LYS A 47 -19.68 -4.80 -6.95
CA LYS A 47 -18.43 -5.00 -7.68
C LYS A 47 -17.97 -3.65 -8.16
N THR A 48 -16.90 -3.17 -7.54
CA THR A 48 -16.41 -1.81 -7.79
C THR A 48 -15.22 -1.85 -8.74
N LEU A 49 -15.17 -0.88 -9.65
CA LEU A 49 -14.03 -0.51 -10.48
C LEU A 49 -13.66 0.95 -10.19
N LEU A 50 -12.37 1.20 -9.95
CA LEU A 50 -11.82 2.50 -9.57
C LEU A 50 -10.76 2.93 -10.58
N TYR A 51 -10.86 4.18 -11.04
CA TYR A 51 -9.79 4.85 -11.79
C TYR A 51 -9.26 6.02 -10.98
N MET A 52 -7.94 6.07 -10.82
CA MET A 52 -7.24 7.07 -10.01
C MET A 52 -6.05 7.63 -10.82
N PRO A 53 -6.30 8.55 -11.77
CA PRO A 53 -5.23 9.26 -12.47
C PRO A 53 -4.62 10.35 -11.59
N CYS A 54 -3.34 10.62 -11.78
CA CYS A 54 -2.62 11.75 -11.18
C CYS A 54 -1.51 12.21 -12.13
N PHE A 55 -1.43 13.51 -12.36
CA PHE A 55 -0.37 14.17 -13.11
C PHE A 55 0.54 14.93 -12.14
N LEU A 56 1.85 14.77 -12.33
CA LEU A 56 2.88 15.65 -11.82
C LEU A 56 3.41 16.51 -12.98
N GLU A 57 4.44 17.31 -12.73
CA GLU A 57 5.05 18.20 -13.74
C GLU A 57 5.74 17.42 -14.88
N ASP A 58 6.33 16.26 -14.58
CA ASP A 58 7.21 15.50 -15.49
C ASP A 58 6.77 14.04 -15.71
N THR A 59 5.71 13.60 -15.03
CA THR A 59 5.16 12.25 -15.19
C THR A 59 3.68 12.23 -14.85
N PHE A 60 2.96 11.25 -15.39
CA PHE A 60 1.62 10.93 -14.92
C PHE A 60 1.40 9.43 -14.84
N GLY A 61 0.44 9.04 -14.02
CA GLY A 61 0.08 7.65 -13.87
C GLY A 61 -1.37 7.46 -13.57
N THR A 62 -1.90 6.30 -13.94
CA THR A 62 -3.27 5.90 -13.63
C THR A 62 -3.29 4.56 -12.95
N LYS A 63 -3.86 4.53 -11.75
CA LYS A 63 -4.14 3.29 -11.05
C LYS A 63 -5.57 2.84 -11.36
N ILE A 64 -5.72 1.60 -11.78
CA ILE A 64 -6.99 0.95 -12.10
C ILE A 64 -7.15 -0.23 -11.16
N LEU A 65 -8.14 -0.20 -10.27
CA LEU A 65 -8.37 -1.25 -9.27
C LEU A 65 -9.81 -1.79 -9.33
N THR A 66 -9.97 -3.06 -9.03
CA THR A 66 -11.27 -3.66 -8.71
C THR A 66 -11.35 -3.99 -7.23
N VAL A 67 -12.56 -3.91 -6.67
CA VAL A 67 -12.87 -4.33 -5.29
C VAL A 67 -14.07 -5.26 -5.34
N PHE A 68 -13.83 -6.57 -5.28
CA PHE A 68 -14.84 -7.62 -5.38
C PHE A 68 -14.90 -8.41 -4.06
N PRO A 69 -15.80 -8.07 -3.12
CA PRO A 69 -15.88 -8.70 -1.81
C PRO A 69 -16.11 -10.22 -1.85
N GLU A 70 -16.90 -10.69 -2.83
CA GLU A 70 -17.21 -12.11 -3.05
C GLU A 70 -15.98 -12.99 -3.34
N ASN A 71 -14.85 -12.39 -3.75
CA ASN A 71 -13.62 -13.14 -3.99
C ASN A 71 -13.12 -13.90 -2.76
N LYS A 72 -13.52 -13.49 -1.54
CA LYS A 72 -13.26 -14.24 -0.31
C LYS A 72 -13.80 -15.68 -0.39
N ALA A 73 -15.00 -15.88 -0.94
CA ALA A 73 -15.64 -17.20 -1.02
C ALA A 73 -14.90 -18.15 -1.97
N ILE A 74 -14.27 -17.60 -3.02
CA ILE A 74 -13.48 -18.35 -4.00
C ILE A 74 -11.97 -18.26 -3.75
N LYS A 75 -11.56 -17.84 -2.55
CA LYS A 75 -10.14 -17.73 -2.12
C LYS A 75 -9.27 -16.88 -3.06
N LYS A 76 -9.83 -15.83 -3.67
CA LYS A 76 -9.10 -14.83 -4.47
C LYS A 76 -8.94 -13.50 -3.72
N PRO A 77 -7.97 -12.66 -4.09
CA PRO A 77 -7.84 -11.32 -3.51
C PRO A 77 -9.09 -10.47 -3.78
N VAL A 78 -9.56 -9.75 -2.75
CA VAL A 78 -10.68 -8.79 -2.88
C VAL A 78 -10.29 -7.61 -3.78
N ILE A 79 -9.04 -7.17 -3.69
CA ILE A 79 -8.50 -6.07 -4.50
C ILE A 79 -7.55 -6.65 -5.55
N ASN A 80 -7.73 -6.25 -6.80
CA ASN A 80 -6.79 -6.51 -7.89
C ASN A 80 -6.67 -5.26 -8.75
N GLY A 81 -5.64 -5.19 -9.60
CA GLY A 81 -5.55 -4.16 -10.61
C GLY A 81 -4.12 -3.85 -11.03
N LEU A 82 -3.94 -2.71 -11.68
CA LEU A 82 -2.69 -2.29 -12.28
C LEU A 82 -2.46 -0.79 -12.04
N MET A 83 -1.20 -0.38 -12.08
CA MET A 83 -0.80 1.01 -12.25
C MET A 83 -0.09 1.13 -13.60
N LEU A 84 -0.53 2.10 -14.40
CA LEU A 84 0.17 2.56 -15.58
C LEU A 84 0.98 3.80 -15.22
N LEU A 85 2.24 3.81 -15.62
CA LEU A 85 3.11 4.98 -15.58
C LEU A 85 3.36 5.43 -17.03
N ASN A 86 3.25 6.72 -17.28
CA ASN A 86 3.37 7.31 -18.60
C ASN A 86 4.42 8.43 -18.59
N ASP A 87 5.04 8.60 -19.75
CA ASP A 87 5.86 9.76 -20.06
C ASP A 87 4.96 10.97 -20.26
N TYR A 88 5.28 12.09 -19.62
CA TYR A 88 4.43 13.29 -19.63
C TYR A 88 4.38 13.94 -21.01
N GLU A 89 5.53 14.05 -21.69
CA GLU A 89 5.66 14.79 -22.95
C GLU A 89 5.04 14.03 -24.13
N SER A 90 5.33 12.74 -24.26
CA SER A 90 4.89 11.91 -25.37
C SER A 90 3.59 11.15 -25.12
N GLY A 91 3.20 10.99 -23.84
CA GLY A 91 2.10 10.13 -23.42
C GLY A 91 2.42 8.63 -23.49
N GLU A 92 3.63 8.25 -23.91
CA GLU A 92 4.01 6.85 -24.07
C GLU A 92 3.94 6.08 -22.73
N PRO A 93 3.41 4.85 -22.72
CA PRO A 93 3.37 4.07 -21.50
C PRO A 93 4.78 3.54 -21.18
N LEU A 94 5.31 3.98 -20.04
CA LEU A 94 6.63 3.62 -19.55
C LEU A 94 6.62 2.30 -18.80
N ALA A 95 5.64 2.08 -17.93
CA ALA A 95 5.54 0.86 -17.14
C ALA A 95 4.10 0.44 -16.82
N MET A 96 3.89 -0.87 -16.72
CA MET A 96 2.70 -1.50 -16.15
C MET A 96 3.10 -2.27 -14.89
N ILE A 97 2.50 -1.91 -13.76
CA ILE A 97 2.92 -2.36 -12.43
C ILE A 97 1.74 -3.06 -11.74
N GLU A 98 2.00 -4.19 -11.09
CA GLU A 98 0.99 -4.95 -10.35
C GLU A 98 0.38 -4.10 -9.21
N GLY A 99 -0.92 -3.85 -9.30
CA GLY A 99 -1.59 -2.84 -8.48
C GLY A 99 -1.94 -3.30 -7.07
N LYS A 100 -2.12 -4.60 -6.82
CA LYS A 100 -2.44 -5.14 -5.49
C LYS A 100 -1.25 -4.98 -4.54
N ALA A 101 -0.06 -5.42 -4.96
CA ALA A 101 1.18 -5.31 -4.20
C ALA A 101 1.54 -3.83 -3.98
N LEU A 102 1.53 -3.02 -5.05
CA LEU A 102 1.81 -1.59 -4.95
C LEU A 102 0.83 -0.88 -4.01
N THR A 103 -0.46 -1.25 -4.05
CA THR A 103 -1.48 -0.69 -3.14
C THR A 103 -1.20 -1.06 -1.69
N ALA A 104 -0.82 -2.30 -1.40
CA ALA A 104 -0.50 -2.70 -0.03
C ALA A 104 0.75 -1.96 0.49
N LEU A 105 1.81 -1.89 -0.32
CA LEU A 105 3.04 -1.20 0.02
C LEU A 105 2.83 0.28 0.31
N ARG A 106 2.24 1.03 -0.63
CA ARG A 106 2.02 2.47 -0.45
C ARG A 106 1.06 2.78 0.70
N THR A 107 0.08 1.91 0.96
CA THR A 107 -0.88 2.12 2.07
C THR A 107 -0.22 1.89 3.42
N GLY A 108 0.60 0.84 3.54
CA GLY A 108 1.42 0.61 4.73
C GLY A 108 2.41 1.75 4.97
N ALA A 109 3.09 2.21 3.91
CA ALA A 109 4.05 3.30 4.00
C ALA A 109 3.44 4.61 4.49
N VAL A 110 2.22 4.96 4.08
CA VAL A 110 1.48 6.10 4.65
C VAL A 110 1.34 5.98 6.16
N GLY A 111 0.98 4.80 6.67
CA GLY A 111 0.89 4.56 8.11
C GLY A 111 2.25 4.63 8.81
N GLY A 112 3.29 4.05 8.22
CA GLY A 112 4.66 4.17 8.72
C GLY A 112 5.12 5.63 8.81
N VAL A 113 4.90 6.42 7.76
CA VAL A 113 5.23 7.86 7.72
C VAL A 113 4.46 8.62 8.80
N ALA A 114 3.17 8.32 8.96
CA ALA A 114 2.40 8.91 10.06
C ALA A 114 3.04 8.58 11.43
N ILE A 115 3.39 7.32 11.69
CA ILE A 115 4.09 6.94 12.93
C ILE A 115 5.43 7.68 13.06
N ARG A 116 6.20 7.77 11.97
CA ARG A 116 7.51 8.43 11.94
C ARG A 116 7.44 9.89 12.41
N HIS A 117 6.38 10.62 12.07
CA HIS A 117 6.23 12.04 12.39
C HIS A 117 5.36 12.34 13.61
N THR A 118 4.51 11.40 14.05
CA THR A 118 3.49 11.66 15.09
C THR A 118 3.68 10.87 16.38
N THR A 119 4.77 10.10 16.51
CA THR A 119 5.07 9.33 17.73
C THR A 119 6.48 9.59 18.25
N PRO A 120 6.75 9.42 19.55
CA PRO A 120 8.11 9.43 20.09
C PRO A 120 9.02 8.40 19.41
N GLU A 121 10.31 8.70 19.30
CA GLU A 121 11.29 7.79 18.67
C GLU A 121 11.52 6.50 19.47
N ASP A 122 11.25 6.52 20.78
CA ASP A 122 11.45 5.42 21.71
C ASP A 122 10.20 4.54 21.91
N VAL A 123 9.16 4.71 21.08
CA VAL A 123 8.00 3.81 21.08
C VAL A 123 8.44 2.39 20.71
N LYS A 124 8.13 1.45 21.59
CA LYS A 124 8.47 0.02 21.48
C LYS A 124 7.27 -0.90 21.34
N THR A 125 6.04 -0.39 21.42
CA THR A 125 4.83 -1.22 21.40
C THR A 125 3.82 -0.65 20.41
N VAL A 126 3.19 -1.53 19.64
CA VAL A 126 2.10 -1.19 18.71
C VAL A 126 0.90 -2.10 18.92
N GLY A 127 -0.30 -1.55 18.78
CA GLY A 127 -1.54 -2.31 18.68
C GLY A 127 -2.06 -2.31 17.24
N LEU A 128 -2.38 -3.49 16.73
CA LEU A 128 -3.04 -3.68 15.44
C LEU A 128 -4.47 -4.15 15.65
N VAL A 129 -5.42 -3.44 15.05
CA VAL A 129 -6.84 -3.82 14.96
C VAL A 129 -7.14 -4.17 13.50
N GLY A 130 -7.40 -5.46 13.24
CA GLY A 130 -7.62 -6.02 11.90
C GLY A 130 -6.42 -6.82 11.38
N ALA A 131 -6.50 -8.14 11.48
CA ALA A 131 -5.49 -9.12 11.11
C ALA A 131 -5.58 -9.54 9.62
N GLY A 132 -5.78 -8.55 8.75
CA GLY A 132 -5.89 -8.72 7.30
C GLY A 132 -4.59 -8.44 6.52
N ALA A 133 -4.65 -8.51 5.19
CA ALA A 133 -3.50 -8.24 4.33
C ALA A 133 -2.90 -6.83 4.52
N GLN A 134 -3.75 -5.81 4.74
CA GLN A 134 -3.29 -4.45 5.04
C GLN A 134 -2.67 -4.36 6.44
N GLY A 135 -3.21 -5.07 7.44
CA GLY A 135 -2.64 -5.05 8.79
C GLY A 135 -1.20 -5.56 8.83
N LEU A 136 -0.88 -6.57 8.01
CA LEU A 136 0.49 -7.08 7.89
C LEU A 136 1.45 -6.04 7.31
N THR A 137 1.06 -5.40 6.20
CA THR A 137 1.91 -4.37 5.56
C THR A 137 2.03 -3.12 6.43
N GLN A 138 0.97 -2.70 7.13
CA GLN A 138 1.04 -1.65 8.14
C GLN A 138 2.10 -1.96 9.19
N LEU A 139 2.08 -3.16 9.80
CA LEU A 139 3.08 -3.54 10.80
C LEU A 139 4.52 -3.49 10.25
N GLN A 140 4.75 -3.92 9.00
CA GLN A 140 6.09 -3.84 8.39
C GLN A 140 6.61 -2.41 8.36
N PHE A 141 5.79 -1.46 7.92
CA PHE A 141 6.17 -0.05 7.85
C PHE A 141 6.21 0.64 9.21
N VAL A 142 5.41 0.20 10.19
CA VAL A 142 5.54 0.68 11.58
C VAL A 142 6.88 0.22 12.19
N CYS A 143 7.30 -1.03 11.94
CA CYS A 143 8.58 -1.54 12.43
C CYS A 143 9.78 -0.96 11.65
N GLU A 144 9.58 -0.50 10.42
CA GLU A 144 10.57 0.31 9.70
C GLU A 144 10.68 1.72 10.32
N ALA A 145 9.55 2.32 10.72
CA ALA A 145 9.51 3.66 11.31
C ALA A 145 10.06 3.71 12.75
N ARG A 146 9.88 2.64 13.53
CA ARG A 146 10.23 2.56 14.96
C ARG A 146 10.75 1.17 15.32
N LYS A 147 11.64 1.11 16.31
CA LYS A 147 12.16 -0.15 16.88
C LYS A 147 11.11 -0.79 17.80
N ILE A 148 10.05 -1.32 17.21
CA ILE A 148 9.00 -2.04 17.92
C ILE A 148 9.57 -3.34 18.48
N GLU A 149 9.23 -3.64 19.72
CA GLU A 149 9.61 -4.86 20.46
C GLU A 149 8.38 -5.70 20.84
N LYS A 150 7.17 -5.13 20.73
CA LYS A 150 5.93 -5.82 21.11
C LYS A 150 4.75 -5.42 20.22
N ILE A 151 4.04 -6.41 19.68
CA ILE A 151 2.83 -6.22 18.88
C ILE A 151 1.64 -6.86 19.58
N PHE A 152 0.59 -6.07 19.84
CA PHE A 152 -0.72 -6.58 20.19
C PHE A 152 -1.58 -6.68 18.94
N VAL A 153 -2.26 -7.81 18.72
CA VAL A 153 -3.14 -8.00 17.57
C VAL A 153 -4.55 -8.35 18.04
N TYR A 154 -5.53 -7.64 17.50
CA TYR A 154 -6.95 -7.91 17.70
C TYR A 154 -7.65 -8.05 16.34
N ASP A 155 -8.55 -9.02 16.24
CA ASP A 155 -9.49 -9.17 15.14
C ASP A 155 -10.82 -9.68 15.70
N ILE A 156 -11.93 -9.31 15.06
CA ILE A 156 -13.26 -9.82 15.41
C ILE A 156 -13.40 -11.32 15.10
N TYR A 157 -12.62 -11.81 14.13
CA TYR A 157 -12.55 -13.21 13.73
C TYR A 157 -11.32 -13.88 14.38
N LYS A 158 -11.45 -14.36 15.61
CA LYS A 158 -10.31 -14.90 16.39
C LYS A 158 -9.57 -16.04 15.68
N GLU A 159 -10.26 -16.80 14.85
CA GLU A 159 -9.73 -17.90 14.06
C GLU A 159 -8.63 -17.48 13.06
N VAL A 160 -8.58 -16.21 12.65
CA VAL A 160 -7.53 -15.73 11.72
C VAL A 160 -6.21 -15.43 12.42
N LEU A 161 -6.23 -15.21 13.74
CA LEU A 161 -5.07 -14.74 14.51
C LEU A 161 -3.87 -15.70 14.44
N PRO A 162 -4.00 -17.03 14.59
CA PRO A 162 -2.83 -17.92 14.52
C PRO A 162 -2.09 -17.84 13.18
N GLY A 163 -2.84 -17.78 12.07
CA GLY A 163 -2.26 -17.66 10.73
C GLY A 163 -1.69 -16.27 10.45
N PHE A 164 -2.29 -15.22 11.03
CA PHE A 164 -1.74 -13.88 10.96
C PHE A 164 -0.42 -13.75 11.74
N ILE A 165 -0.38 -14.21 12.99
CA ILE A 165 0.82 -14.17 13.84
C ILE A 165 1.99 -14.92 13.19
N ARG A 166 1.72 -16.07 12.54
CA ARG A 166 2.75 -16.80 11.79
C ARG A 166 3.37 -15.93 10.70
N ARG A 167 2.54 -15.29 9.87
CA ARG A 167 2.99 -14.39 8.81
C ARG A 167 3.76 -13.19 9.36
N VAL A 168 3.31 -12.60 10.48
CA VAL A 168 4.05 -11.52 11.16
C VAL A 168 5.47 -11.96 11.50
N LYS A 169 5.64 -13.15 12.11
CA LYS A 169 6.97 -13.67 12.46
C LYS A 169 7.84 -13.98 11.24
N GLU A 170 7.25 -14.29 10.10
CA GLU A 170 7.99 -14.51 8.85
C GLU A 170 8.55 -13.19 8.28
N VAL A 171 7.79 -12.09 8.37
CA VAL A 171 8.18 -10.79 7.77
C VAL A 171 8.83 -9.81 8.75
N ILE A 172 8.60 -9.98 10.05
CA ILE A 172 9.11 -9.14 11.14
C ILE A 172 9.69 -10.09 12.22
N PRO A 173 10.81 -10.79 11.94
CA PRO A 173 11.30 -11.86 12.80
C PRO A 173 11.92 -11.40 14.12
N HIS A 174 12.12 -10.09 14.30
CA HIS A 174 12.75 -9.51 15.49
C HIS A 174 11.74 -9.16 16.61
N VAL A 175 10.44 -9.36 16.37
CA VAL A 175 9.34 -9.04 17.29
C VAL A 175 8.57 -10.29 17.70
#